data_AF-A0A4S8LHT8-F1
#
_entry.id   AF-A0A4S8LHT8-F1
#
_cell.length_a   1.000
_cell.length_b   1.000
_cell.length_c   1.000
_cell.angle_alpha   90.00
_cell.angle_beta   90.00
_cell.angle_gamma   90.00
#
_symmetry.space_group_name_H-M   'P 1'
#
loop_
_entity.id
_entity.type
_entity.pdbx_description
1 polymer ?
#
loop_
_entity_poly.entity_id
_entity_poly.type
_entity_poly.pdbx_seq_one_letter_code
_entity_poly.pdbx_strand_id
1 'polypeptide(L)'
;MYINKENNKVYTFHASFVDYIFSAERSKENYCEQFVYQVLLGKACLSIMDKNLHFNMCNLSSSFLLDKEVEGFDERIAESISGELEYCCFFWGYHLGKWTVDEAVISMLETFIHKKMIFWIEAMFLLDKL
;
A
#
# COMPACT_ATOMS: atom_id res chain seq x y z
N MET A 1 18.72 11.70 -9.35
CA MET A 1 17.63 11.82 -8.36
C MET A 1 17.30 13.30 -8.23
N TYR A 2 16.03 13.67 -8.23
CA TYR A 2 15.56 15.07 -8.11
C TYR A 2 14.56 15.14 -6.96
N ILE A 3 14.63 16.22 -6.20
CA ILE A 3 13.63 16.52 -5.18
C ILE A 3 12.73 17.60 -5.77
N ASN A 4 11.46 17.28 -5.98
CA ASN A 4 10.49 18.26 -6.44
C ASN A 4 10.14 19.19 -5.27
N LYS A 5 10.31 20.50 -5.47
CA LYS A 5 10.11 21.51 -4.42
C LYS A 5 8.64 21.80 -4.09
N GLU A 6 7.72 21.45 -4.97
CA GLU A 6 6.29 21.70 -4.79
C GLU A 6 5.64 20.61 -3.94
N ASN A 7 6.05 19.35 -4.12
CA ASN A 7 5.47 18.21 -3.40
C ASN A 7 6.45 17.50 -2.44
N ASN A 8 7.70 17.95 -2.35
CA ASN A 8 8.77 17.36 -1.53
C ASN A 8 9.05 15.88 -1.79
N LYS A 9 8.67 15.35 -2.97
CA LYS A 9 8.92 13.96 -3.36
C LYS A 9 10.23 13.81 -4.12
N VAL A 10 10.83 12.63 -3.95
CA VAL A 10 12.07 12.23 -4.60
C VAL A 10 11.75 11.43 -5.86
N TYR A 11 12.30 11.85 -7.00
CA TYR A 11 12.11 11.21 -8.30
C TYR A 11 13.42 10.63 -8.84
N THR A 12 13.32 9.46 -9.44
CA THR A 12 14.38 8.78 -10.18
C THR A 12 14.02 8.82 -11.67
N PHE A 13 14.87 9.43 -12.50
CA PHE A 13 14.54 9.71 -13.92
C PHE A 13 14.96 8.62 -14.87
N HIS A 14 15.81 7.70 -14.40
CA HIS A 14 16.44 6.74 -15.29
C HIS A 14 16.25 5.33 -14.75
N ALA A 15 15.77 4.44 -15.61
CA ALA A 15 15.56 3.02 -15.29
C ALA A 15 16.82 2.37 -14.71
N SER A 16 18.01 2.80 -15.16
CA SER A 16 19.29 2.29 -14.66
C SER A 16 19.57 2.61 -13.18
N PHE A 17 18.79 3.50 -12.55
CA PHE A 17 18.97 3.77 -11.12
C PHE A 17 18.63 2.53 -10.29
N VAL A 18 17.58 1.82 -10.67
CA VAL A 18 17.17 0.57 -10.03
C VAL A 18 18.27 -0.48 -10.21
N ASP A 19 18.81 -0.61 -11.43
CA ASP A 19 19.93 -1.52 -11.74
C ASP A 19 21.23 -1.16 -11.01
N TYR A 20 21.42 0.12 -10.68
CA TYR A 20 22.57 0.60 -9.94
C TYR A 20 22.42 0.31 -8.44
N ILE A 21 21.30 0.75 -7.84
CA ILE A 21 21.13 0.74 -6.39
C ILE A 21 21.03 -0.70 -5.84
N PHE A 22 20.46 -1.62 -6.63
CA PHE A 22 20.35 -3.04 -6.30
C PHE A 22 21.56 -3.89 -6.76
N SER A 23 22.63 -3.28 -7.26
CA SER A 23 23.87 -3.99 -7.62
C SER A 23 24.95 -3.71 -6.58
N ALA A 24 25.25 -4.70 -5.72
CA ALA A 24 26.27 -4.56 -4.68
C ALA A 24 27.65 -4.16 -5.23
N GLU A 25 28.00 -4.69 -6.42
CA GLU A 25 29.24 -4.34 -7.12
C GLU A 25 29.29 -2.87 -7.52
N ARG A 26 28.18 -2.34 -8.03
CA ARG A 26 28.13 -0.98 -8.59
C ARG A 26 27.90 0.08 -7.52
N SER A 27 26.99 -0.15 -6.57
CA SER A 27 26.59 0.85 -5.57
C SER A 27 27.39 0.81 -4.27
N LYS A 28 28.10 -0.29 -3.98
CA LYS A 28 29.01 -0.44 -2.83
C LYS A 28 28.34 -0.04 -1.51
N GLU A 29 28.80 1.05 -0.89
CA GLU A 29 28.25 1.59 0.37
C GLU A 29 26.79 2.04 0.25
N ASN A 30 26.31 2.31 -0.96
CA ASN A 30 24.93 2.68 -1.25
C ASN A 30 24.07 1.48 -1.69
N TYR A 31 24.58 0.25 -1.52
CA TYR A 31 23.85 -0.95 -1.89
C TYR A 31 22.59 -1.12 -1.05
N CYS A 32 21.48 -1.27 -1.76
CA CYS A 32 20.18 -1.51 -1.20
C CYS A 32 19.84 -2.98 -1.43
N GLU A 33 19.81 -3.77 -0.36
CA GLU A 33 19.45 -5.18 -0.46
C GLU A 33 17.95 -5.32 -0.72
N GLN A 34 17.58 -5.46 -2.00
CA GLN A 34 16.20 -5.40 -2.46
C GLN A 34 15.27 -6.28 -1.62
N PHE A 35 15.70 -7.51 -1.30
CA PHE A 35 14.92 -8.46 -0.51
C PHE A 35 14.53 -7.93 0.88
N VAL A 36 15.47 -7.34 1.61
CA VAL A 36 15.22 -6.77 2.94
C VAL A 36 14.16 -5.68 2.87
N TYR A 37 14.23 -4.81 1.86
CA TYR A 37 13.24 -3.74 1.69
C TYR A 37 11.86 -4.26 1.23
N GLN A 38 11.79 -5.32 0.43
CA GLN A 38 10.51 -5.95 0.09
C GLN A 38 9.81 -6.51 1.34
N VAL A 39 10.56 -7.10 2.28
CA VAL A 39 10.04 -7.57 3.57
C VAL A 39 9.54 -6.41 4.42
N LEU A 40 10.35 -5.36 4.56
CA LEU A 40 9.98 -4.16 5.31
C LEU A 40 8.71 -3.50 4.74
N LEU A 41 8.62 -3.38 3.41
CA LEU A 41 7.50 -2.72 2.74
C LEU A 41 6.19 -3.46 2.94
N GLY A 42 6.13 -4.78 2.75
CA GLY A 42 4.84 -5.44 2.96
C GLY A 42 4.50 -5.62 4.46
N LYS A 43 5.47 -5.67 5.39
CA LYS A 43 5.19 -5.54 6.84
C LYS A 43 4.54 -4.17 7.12
N ALA A 44 5.09 -3.10 6.54
CA ALA A 44 4.49 -1.77 6.63
C ALA A 44 3.09 -1.74 6.00
N CYS A 45 2.90 -2.37 4.84
CA CYS A 45 1.58 -2.43 4.19
C CYS A 45 0.54 -3.11 5.07
N LEU A 46 0.85 -4.29 5.63
CA LEU A 46 -0.04 -5.01 6.53
C LEU A 46 -0.35 -4.19 7.78
N SER A 47 0.63 -3.50 8.35
CA SER A 47 0.43 -2.64 9.53
C SER A 47 -0.45 -1.42 9.23
N ILE A 48 -0.22 -0.75 8.09
CA ILE A 48 -1.04 0.40 7.65
C ILE A 48 -2.47 -0.06 7.37
N MET A 49 -2.65 -1.18 6.68
CA MET A 49 -3.97 -1.75 6.43
C MET A 49 -4.68 -2.16 7.71
N ASP A 50 -3.97 -2.77 8.67
CA ASP A 50 -4.58 -3.13 9.96
C ASP A 50 -5.05 -1.89 10.74
N LYS A 51 -4.30 -0.80 10.68
CA LYS A 51 -4.66 0.45 11.35
C LYS A 51 -5.82 1.19 10.67
N ASN A 52 -5.81 1.27 9.33
CA ASN A 52 -6.65 2.21 8.61
C ASN A 52 -7.83 1.57 7.87
N LEU A 53 -7.82 0.25 7.62
CA LEU A 53 -9.01 -0.42 7.10
C LEU A 53 -10.03 -0.63 8.22
N HIS A 54 -11.26 -0.22 7.96
CA HIS A 54 -12.38 -0.35 8.88
C HIS A 54 -13.69 -0.55 8.13
N PHE A 55 -14.74 -0.92 8.86
CA PHE A 55 -16.09 -1.03 8.31
C PHE A 55 -16.54 0.33 7.76
N ASN A 56 -17.16 0.33 6.56
CA ASN A 56 -17.66 1.53 5.91
C ASN A 56 -16.53 2.53 5.68
N MET A 57 -15.61 2.18 4.77
CA MET A 57 -14.38 2.93 4.50
C MET A 57 -14.67 4.42 4.25
N CYS A 58 -15.73 4.74 3.51
CA CYS A 58 -16.11 6.12 3.20
C CYS A 58 -17.08 6.77 4.20
N ASN A 59 -17.38 6.10 5.32
CA ASN A 59 -18.36 6.54 6.32
C ASN A 59 -19.69 7.01 5.69
N LEU A 60 -20.17 6.26 4.68
CA LEU A 60 -21.41 6.53 3.98
C LEU A 60 -22.58 6.53 4.95
N SER A 61 -23.46 7.51 4.81
CA SER A 61 -24.59 7.75 5.73
C SER A 61 -25.74 6.77 5.55
N SER A 62 -25.78 6.04 4.44
CA SER A 62 -26.88 5.15 4.06
C SER A 62 -26.37 3.98 3.24
N SER A 63 -26.90 2.79 3.52
CA SER A 63 -26.73 1.59 2.69
C SER A 63 -27.92 1.36 1.75
N PHE A 64 -28.86 2.30 1.65
CA PHE A 64 -30.05 2.21 0.80
C PHE A 64 -29.84 2.82 -0.60
N LEU A 65 -28.81 3.64 -0.74
CA LEU A 65 -28.37 4.19 -2.01
C LEU A 65 -27.22 3.36 -2.55
N LEU A 66 -27.04 3.34 -3.86
CA LEU A 66 -25.78 2.88 -4.42
C LEU A 66 -24.68 3.85 -3.98
N ASP A 67 -23.48 3.34 -3.73
CA ASP A 67 -22.36 4.16 -3.25
C ASP A 67 -22.11 5.38 -4.15
N LYS A 68 -22.18 5.19 -5.47
CA LYS A 68 -22.02 6.24 -6.49
C LYS A 68 -23.14 7.28 -6.52
N GLU A 69 -24.28 7.00 -5.89
CA GLU A 69 -25.41 7.92 -5.77
C GLU A 69 -25.30 8.81 -4.52
N VAL A 70 -24.32 8.55 -3.64
CA VAL A 70 -24.05 9.39 -2.47
C VAL A 70 -23.38 10.70 -2.90
N GLU A 71 -23.88 11.82 -2.39
CA GLU A 71 -23.32 13.13 -2.68
C GLU A 71 -21.87 13.27 -2.15
N GLY A 72 -20.98 13.75 -3.02
CA GLY A 72 -19.55 13.91 -2.72
C GLY A 72 -18.79 12.59 -2.62
N PHE A 73 -19.22 11.56 -3.34
CA PHE A 73 -18.64 10.21 -3.27
C PHE A 73 -17.13 10.20 -3.59
N ASP A 74 -16.70 10.87 -4.66
CA ASP A 74 -15.30 10.90 -5.07
C ASP A 74 -14.41 11.64 -4.06
N GLU A 75 -14.89 12.75 -3.48
CA GLU A 75 -14.17 13.46 -2.42
C GLU A 75 -14.05 12.61 -1.15
N ARG A 76 -15.12 11.89 -0.79
CA ARG A 76 -15.09 10.99 0.38
C ARG A 76 -14.10 9.85 0.20
N ILE A 77 -13.99 9.28 -1.01
CA ILE A 77 -12.96 8.28 -1.30
C ILE A 77 -11.57 8.89 -1.08
N ALA A 78 -11.30 10.08 -1.62
CA ALA A 78 -10.01 10.74 -1.48
C ALA A 78 -9.66 11.11 -0.02
N GLU A 79 -10.66 11.45 0.79
CA GLU A 79 -10.49 11.71 2.23
C GLU A 79 -10.28 10.43 3.05
N SER A 80 -10.94 9.34 2.66
CA SER A 80 -10.97 8.10 3.43
C SER A 80 -9.84 7.14 3.07
N ILE A 81 -9.37 7.17 1.82
CA ILE A 81 -8.30 6.32 1.32
C ILE A 81 -7.12 7.21 0.93
N SER A 82 -6.20 7.38 1.88
CA SER A 82 -4.95 8.08 1.60
C SER A 82 -4.13 7.34 0.54
N GLY A 83 -3.29 8.07 -0.20
CA GLY A 83 -2.41 7.45 -1.21
C GLY A 83 -1.45 6.41 -0.62
N GLU A 84 -1.11 6.50 0.68
CA GLU A 84 -0.36 5.44 1.37
C GLU A 84 -1.20 4.18 1.55
N LEU A 85 -2.46 4.33 1.99
CA LEU A 85 -3.36 3.19 2.14
C LEU A 85 -3.67 2.54 0.79
N GLU A 86 -3.93 3.33 -0.25
CA GLU A 86 -4.10 2.85 -1.62
C GLU A 86 -2.90 2.00 -2.04
N TYR A 87 -1.67 2.54 -1.92
CA TYR A 87 -0.44 1.80 -2.23
C TYR A 87 -0.37 0.47 -1.46
N CYS A 88 -0.67 0.50 -0.17
CA CYS A 88 -0.64 -0.70 0.67
C CYS A 88 -1.67 -1.75 0.21
N CYS A 89 -2.89 -1.32 -0.15
CA CYS A 89 -3.94 -2.20 -0.67
C CYS A 89 -3.56 -2.85 -2.00
N PHE A 90 -2.82 -2.16 -2.89
CA PHE A 90 -2.31 -2.72 -4.15
C PHE A 90 -1.15 -3.69 -3.97
N PHE A 91 -0.13 -3.27 -3.23
CA PHE A 91 1.20 -3.87 -3.35
C PHE A 91 1.57 -4.83 -2.23
N TRP A 92 0.75 -4.97 -1.18
CA TRP A 92 1.03 -5.91 -0.08
C TRP A 92 1.30 -7.33 -0.59
N GLY A 93 0.48 -7.83 -1.52
CA GLY A 93 0.62 -9.17 -2.10
C GLY A 93 1.84 -9.31 -3.02
N TYR A 94 2.19 -8.26 -3.76
CA TYR A 94 3.41 -8.22 -4.57
C TYR A 94 4.67 -8.35 -3.70
N HIS A 95 4.71 -7.58 -2.60
CA HIS A 95 5.79 -7.67 -1.63
C HIS A 95 5.84 -9.07 -1.02
N LEU A 96 4.68 -9.65 -0.67
CA LEU A 96 4.56 -10.98 -0.07
C LEU A 96 5.17 -12.11 -0.91
N GLY A 97 4.98 -12.07 -2.23
CA GLY A 97 5.56 -13.06 -3.14
C GLY A 97 7.09 -13.07 -3.21
N LYS A 98 7.76 -12.13 -2.54
CA LYS A 98 9.22 -11.98 -2.50
C LYS A 98 9.81 -12.22 -1.10
N TRP A 99 9.05 -12.79 -0.17
CA TRP A 99 9.43 -12.91 1.25
C TRP A 99 10.01 -14.27 1.66
N THR A 100 10.82 -14.25 2.72
CA THR A 100 10.96 -15.38 3.65
C THR A 100 9.89 -15.22 4.71
N VAL A 101 8.96 -16.17 4.79
CA VAL A 101 7.86 -16.16 5.74
C VAL A 101 8.39 -16.48 7.13
N ASP A 102 8.31 -15.53 8.05
CA ASP A 102 8.58 -15.71 9.49
C ASP A 102 7.26 -15.74 10.29
N GLU A 103 7.31 -16.17 11.55
CA GLU A 103 6.11 -16.30 12.40
C GLU A 103 5.38 -14.95 12.60
N ALA A 104 6.12 -13.85 12.67
CA ALA A 104 5.51 -12.52 12.83
C ALA A 104 4.70 -12.14 11.58
N VAL A 105 5.23 -12.41 10.38
CA VAL A 105 4.52 -12.21 9.11
C VAL A 105 3.26 -13.07 9.04
N ILE A 106 3.34 -14.34 9.43
CA ILE A 106 2.17 -15.23 9.46
C ILE A 106 1.08 -14.63 10.34
N SER A 107 1.43 -14.19 11.55
CA SER A 107 0.48 -13.58 12.49
C SER A 107 -0.17 -12.30 11.94
N MET A 108 0.61 -11.46 11.26
CA MET A 108 0.08 -10.25 10.59
C MET A 108 -0.88 -10.61 9.46
N LEU A 109 -0.57 -11.64 8.68
CA LEU A 109 -1.44 -12.12 7.59
C LEU A 109 -2.72 -12.74 8.11
N GLU A 110 -2.64 -13.55 9.16
CA GLU A 110 -3.83 -14.09 9.82
C GLU A 110 -4.73 -12.97 10.32
N THR A 111 -4.14 -11.95 10.95
CA THR A 111 -4.90 -10.78 11.42
C THR A 111 -5.57 -10.06 10.25
N PHE A 112 -4.83 -9.81 9.16
CA PHE A 112 -5.38 -9.18 7.96
C PHE A 112 -6.54 -10.00 7.38
N ILE A 113 -6.35 -11.30 7.15
CA ILE A 113 -7.35 -12.18 6.55
C ILE A 113 -8.61 -12.23 7.42
N HIS A 114 -8.47 -12.39 8.73
CA HIS A 114 -9.62 -12.58 9.61
C HIS A 114 -10.35 -11.27 9.95
N LYS A 115 -9.63 -10.15 10.05
CA LYS A 115 -10.21 -8.89 10.56
C LYS A 115 -10.37 -7.81 9.51
N LYS A 116 -9.59 -7.85 8.42
CA LYS A 116 -9.45 -6.72 7.49
C LYS A 116 -9.79 -7.07 6.05
N MET A 117 -9.85 -8.35 5.69
CA MET A 117 -10.08 -8.80 4.31
C MET A 117 -11.33 -8.19 3.67
N ILE A 118 -12.45 -8.14 4.39
CA ILE A 118 -13.71 -7.58 3.86
C ILE A 118 -13.57 -6.07 3.60
N PHE A 119 -12.94 -5.34 4.52
CA PHE A 119 -12.70 -3.90 4.37
C PHE A 119 -11.68 -3.61 3.26
N TRP A 120 -10.72 -4.52 3.04
CA TRP A 120 -9.82 -4.45 1.90
C TRP A 120 -10.57 -4.63 0.58
N ILE A 121 -11.50 -5.60 0.49
CA ILE A 121 -12.35 -5.78 -0.70
C ILE A 121 -13.18 -4.51 -0.96
N GLU A 122 -13.78 -3.94 0.08
CA GLU A 122 -14.53 -2.68 -0.01
C GLU A 122 -13.63 -1.54 -0.55
N ALA A 123 -12.45 -1.34 0.05
CA ALA A 123 -11.50 -0.34 -0.42
C ALA A 123 -11.09 -0.55 -1.89
N MET A 124 -10.79 -1.79 -2.30
CA MET A 124 -10.41 -2.10 -3.68
C MET A 124 -11.56 -1.89 -4.68
N PHE A 125 -12.80 -2.12 -4.25
CA PHE A 125 -13.99 -1.83 -5.06
C PHE A 125 -14.21 -0.32 -5.21
N LEU A 126 -14.08 0.44 -4.12
CA LEU A 126 -14.17 1.91 -4.13
C LEU A 126 -13.09 2.54 -5.03
N LEU A 127 -11.90 1.94 -5.07
CA LEU A 127 -10.80 2.38 -5.92
C LEU A 127 -10.93 1.96 -7.39
N ASP A 128 -11.94 1.15 -7.75
CA ASP A 128 -12.17 0.57 -9.08
C ASP A 128 -11.00 -0.30 -9.60
N LYS A 129 -10.53 -1.22 -8.76
CA LYS A 129 -9.28 -1.95 -9.02
C LYS A 129 -9.32 -3.43 -8.64
N LEU A 130 -10.51 -3.94 -8.38
CA LEU A 130 -10.79 -5.37 -8.22
C LEU A 130 -11.25 -5.93 -9.57
#